data_AF-A0A7W4EEF9-F1
#
_entry.id   AF-A0A7W4EEF9-F1
#
_cell.length_a   1.000
_cell.length_b   1.000
_cell.length_c   1.000
_cell.angle_alpha   90.00
_cell.angle_beta   90.00
_cell.angle_gamma   90.00
#
_symmetry.space_group_name_H-M   'P 1'
#
loop_
_entity.id
_entity.type
_entity.pdbx_description
1 polymer ?
#
loop_
_entity_poly.entity_id
_entity_poly.type
_entity_poly.pdbx_seq_one_letter_code
_entity_poly.pdbx_strand_id
1 'polypeptide(L)'
;MRRSMQVMITGVVIAITISLVGAVWYLQQHRPQPAGQTDAARFQAEYPRVAADNRFVYARDVAVLDILEHGTGVVFLGYPQCPWCQRLSEYVDQAARAEGIAAIHYPNIRQARASKNETYQKLVARLAPYLSKDENGQPRIFVPDVTIVKRGSIVWRYKEEPTGDSAITPDRYWTAERAQRVVAQLRRAMQTMKH
;
A
#
# COMPACT_ATOMS: atom_id res chain seq x y z
N MET A 1 -45.52 36.10 -2.75
CA MET A 1 -44.73 35.88 -3.98
C MET A 1 -43.22 36.09 -3.81
N ARG A 2 -42.73 37.24 -3.33
CA ARG A 2 -41.27 37.51 -3.22
C ARG A 2 -40.49 36.55 -2.29
N ARG A 3 -41.01 36.19 -1.12
CA ARG A 3 -40.35 35.24 -0.18
C ARG A 3 -40.27 33.80 -0.74
N SER A 4 -41.34 33.32 -1.37
CA SER A 4 -41.39 32.00 -2.00
C SER A 4 -40.39 31.88 -3.15
N MET A 5 -40.26 32.95 -3.94
CA MET A 5 -39.29 33.05 -5.04
C MET A 5 -37.85 33.13 -4.53
N GLN A 6 -37.58 33.85 -3.43
CA GLN A 6 -36.26 33.86 -2.79
C GLN A 6 -35.85 32.49 -2.23
N VAL A 7 -36.75 31.76 -1.56
CA VAL A 7 -36.44 30.42 -1.03
C VAL A 7 -36.12 29.43 -2.16
N MET A 8 -36.86 29.51 -3.28
CA MET A 8 -36.61 28.69 -4.45
C MET A 8 -35.24 29.01 -5.09
N ILE A 9 -34.89 30.30 -5.21
CA ILE A 9 -33.57 30.72 -5.73
C ILE A 9 -32.45 30.24 -4.80
N THR A 10 -32.57 30.41 -3.49
CA THR A 10 -31.56 29.96 -2.53
C THR A 10 -31.37 28.44 -2.57
N GLY A 11 -32.47 27.67 -2.68
CA GLY A 11 -32.41 26.21 -2.81
C GLY A 11 -31.68 25.76 -4.07
N VAL A 12 -31.92 26.41 -5.21
CA VAL A 12 -31.23 26.12 -6.48
C VAL A 12 -29.74 26.45 -6.38
N VAL A 13 -29.37 27.58 -5.76
CA VAL A 13 -27.97 27.96 -5.56
C VAL A 13 -27.23 26.94 -4.69
N ILE A 14 -27.86 26.44 -3.61
CA ILE A 14 -27.27 25.42 -2.74
C ILE A 14 -27.09 24.09 -3.47
N ALA A 15 -28.07 23.67 -4.28
CA ALA A 15 -27.92 22.45 -5.07
C ALA A 15 -26.76 22.54 -6.07
N ILE A 16 -26.62 23.68 -6.75
CA ILE A 16 -25.52 23.92 -7.70
C ILE A 16 -24.16 23.91 -7.00
N THR A 17 -24.04 24.54 -5.82
CA THR A 17 -22.77 24.53 -5.07
C THR A 17 -22.41 23.13 -4.59
N ILE A 18 -23.36 22.33 -4.12
CA ILE A 18 -23.13 20.92 -3.75
C ILE A 18 -22.67 20.11 -4.96
N SER A 19 -23.33 20.26 -6.11
CA SER A 19 -22.93 19.58 -7.35
C SER A 19 -21.53 20.01 -7.81
N LEU A 20 -21.19 21.29 -7.74
CA LEU A 20 -19.86 21.80 -8.07
C LEU A 20 -18.79 21.25 -7.12
N VAL A 21 -19.05 21.24 -5.81
CA VAL A 21 -18.12 20.67 -4.82
C VAL A 21 -17.96 19.17 -5.05
N GLY A 22 -19.05 18.44 -5.31
CA GLY A 22 -19.01 17.01 -5.63
C GLY A 22 -18.22 16.73 -6.91
N ALA A 23 -18.42 17.52 -7.96
CA ALA A 23 -17.67 17.41 -9.22
C ALA A 23 -16.18 17.74 -9.02
N VAL A 24 -15.85 18.78 -8.25
CA VAL A 24 -14.45 19.12 -7.93
C VAL A 24 -13.79 17.99 -7.12
N TRP A 25 -14.48 17.44 -6.12
CA TRP A 25 -13.98 16.32 -5.33
C TRP A 25 -13.79 15.05 -6.19
N TYR A 26 -14.75 14.77 -7.07
CA TYR A 26 -14.67 13.68 -8.05
C TYR A 26 -13.48 13.86 -9.01
N LEU A 27 -13.31 15.06 -9.57
CA LEU A 27 -12.20 15.39 -10.48
C LEU A 27 -10.85 15.39 -9.78
N GLN A 28 -10.77 15.77 -8.49
CA GLN A 28 -9.56 15.66 -7.69
C GLN A 28 -9.15 14.20 -7.46
N GLN A 29 -10.12 13.32 -7.20
CA GLN A 29 -9.88 11.90 -6.98
C GLN A 29 -9.56 11.14 -8.27
N HIS A 30 -10.03 11.63 -9.42
CA HIS A 30 -9.84 11.03 -10.74
C HIS A 30 -8.94 11.90 -11.64
N ARG A 31 -8.01 12.69 -11.07
CA ARG A 31 -7.08 13.48 -11.87
C ARG A 31 -6.34 12.55 -12.83
N PRO A 32 -6.48 12.75 -14.15
CA PRO A 32 -5.71 11.97 -15.12
C PRO A 32 -4.23 12.21 -14.85
N GLN A 33 -3.43 11.15 -14.95
CA GLN A 33 -1.99 11.24 -14.72
C GLN A 33 -1.39 12.31 -15.63
N PRO A 34 -0.50 13.18 -15.14
CA PRO A 34 0.29 14.01 -16.04
C PRO A 34 1.04 13.07 -17.00
N ALA A 35 0.79 13.22 -18.29
CA ALA A 35 1.39 12.39 -19.32
C ALA A 35 2.92 12.39 -19.13
N GLY A 36 3.50 11.21 -18.88
CA GLY A 36 4.94 11.01 -18.75
C GLY A 36 5.51 10.72 -17.35
N GLN A 37 4.70 10.67 -16.29
CA GLN A 37 5.20 10.26 -14.96
C GLN A 37 5.17 8.74 -14.80
N THR A 38 6.34 8.11 -14.61
CA THR A 38 6.47 6.68 -14.34
C THR A 38 5.98 6.33 -12.94
N ASP A 39 5.57 5.07 -12.72
CA ASP A 39 5.20 4.60 -11.38
C ASP A 39 6.36 4.74 -10.39
N ALA A 40 7.61 4.52 -10.82
CA ALA A 40 8.79 4.74 -10.00
C ALA A 40 8.92 6.20 -9.53
N ALA A 41 8.74 7.17 -10.42
CA ALA A 41 8.79 8.59 -10.06
C ALA A 41 7.65 8.98 -9.11
N ARG A 42 6.43 8.45 -9.35
CA ARG A 42 5.28 8.68 -8.47
C ARG A 42 5.50 8.09 -7.09
N PHE A 43 5.98 6.84 -7.03
CA PHE A 43 6.24 6.17 -5.76
C PHE A 43 7.36 6.86 -4.98
N GLN A 44 8.43 7.32 -5.64
CA GLN A 44 9.50 8.08 -4.98
C GLN A 44 8.98 9.39 -4.38
N ALA A 45 8.05 10.08 -5.03
CA ALA A 45 7.43 11.28 -4.47
C ALA A 45 6.65 10.99 -3.16
N GLU A 46 6.04 9.81 -3.05
CA GLU A 46 5.34 9.34 -1.85
C GLU A 46 6.28 8.71 -0.80
N TYR A 47 7.40 8.13 -1.25
CA TYR A 47 8.39 7.39 -0.48
C TYR A 47 9.81 7.86 -0.81
N PRO A 48 10.26 9.02 -0.32
CA PRO A 48 11.48 9.68 -0.80
C PRO A 48 12.79 8.93 -0.52
N ARG A 49 12.75 7.85 0.27
CA ARG A 49 13.93 7.02 0.59
C ARG A 49 14.25 5.97 -0.47
N VAL A 50 13.32 5.65 -1.38
CA VAL A 50 13.62 4.73 -2.48
C VAL A 50 14.41 5.42 -3.58
N ALA A 51 15.10 4.62 -4.40
CA ALA A 51 15.83 5.16 -5.54
C ALA A 51 14.91 5.70 -6.64
N ALA A 52 15.45 6.53 -7.53
CA ALA A 52 14.70 7.08 -8.66
C ALA A 52 14.25 5.99 -9.66
N ASP A 53 15.03 4.92 -9.78
CA ASP A 53 14.77 3.74 -10.62
C ASP A 53 14.10 2.59 -9.83
N ASN A 54 13.38 2.91 -8.75
CA ASN A 54 12.79 1.91 -7.87
C ASN A 54 11.83 0.96 -8.61
N ARG A 55 11.64 -0.23 -8.04
CA ARG A 55 10.85 -1.29 -8.66
C ARG A 55 9.36 -1.25 -8.33
N PHE A 56 8.86 -0.22 -7.65
CA PHE A 56 7.45 -0.17 -7.27
C PHE A 56 6.55 0.13 -8.47
N VAL A 57 5.50 -0.67 -8.60
CA VAL A 57 4.41 -0.46 -9.57
C VAL A 57 3.10 -0.45 -8.82
N TYR A 58 2.22 0.49 -9.18
CA TYR A 58 0.92 0.56 -8.51
C TYR A 58 0.00 -0.51 -9.03
N ALA A 59 -0.56 -1.27 -8.11
CA ALA A 59 -1.47 -2.36 -8.42
C ALA A 59 -2.82 -2.10 -7.75
N ARG A 60 -3.89 -2.44 -8.45
CA ARG A 60 -5.22 -2.51 -7.85
C ARG A 60 -5.27 -3.71 -6.91
N ASP A 61 -6.05 -3.60 -5.83
CA ASP A 61 -6.25 -4.68 -4.86
C ASP A 61 -6.64 -6.02 -5.52
N VAL A 62 -7.45 -5.99 -6.59
CA VAL A 62 -7.85 -7.18 -7.36
C VAL A 62 -6.68 -7.86 -8.08
N ALA A 63 -5.74 -7.09 -8.62
CA ALA A 63 -4.56 -7.63 -9.29
C ALA A 63 -3.57 -8.21 -8.26
N VAL A 64 -3.51 -7.60 -7.07
CA VAL A 64 -2.72 -8.14 -5.97
C VAL A 64 -3.31 -9.46 -5.46
N LEU A 65 -4.63 -9.57 -5.36
CA LEU A 65 -5.29 -10.82 -4.99
C LEU A 65 -4.94 -11.95 -5.98
N ASP A 66 -5.01 -11.68 -7.28
CA ASP A 66 -4.63 -12.64 -8.33
C ASP A 66 -3.16 -13.09 -8.19
N ILE A 67 -2.24 -12.17 -7.88
CA ILE A 67 -0.83 -12.51 -7.61
C ILE A 67 -0.72 -13.43 -6.38
N LEU A 68 -1.46 -13.15 -5.30
CA LEU A 68 -1.45 -13.96 -4.08
C LEU A 68 -2.08 -15.36 -4.28
N GLU A 69 -2.99 -15.52 -5.23
CA GLU A 69 -3.71 -16.78 -5.50
C GLU A 69 -3.04 -17.63 -6.58
N HIS A 70 -2.45 -17.01 -7.59
CA HIS A 70 -2.00 -17.68 -8.80
C HIS A 70 -0.62 -17.24 -9.28
N GLY A 71 -0.21 -16.02 -8.97
CA GLY A 71 1.00 -15.40 -9.53
C GLY A 71 2.31 -15.71 -8.81
N THR A 72 3.37 -15.13 -9.33
CA THR A 72 4.70 -15.06 -8.70
C THR A 72 5.08 -13.59 -8.63
N GLY A 73 5.47 -13.10 -7.46
CA GLY A 73 5.84 -11.69 -7.32
C GLY A 73 6.05 -11.25 -5.88
N VAL A 74 6.40 -9.96 -5.76
CA VAL A 74 6.56 -9.27 -4.48
C VAL A 74 5.39 -8.32 -4.30
N VAL A 75 4.66 -8.46 -3.20
CA VAL A 75 3.54 -7.59 -2.83
C VAL A 75 3.94 -6.77 -1.60
N PHE A 76 3.80 -5.45 -1.69
CA PHE A 76 4.02 -4.52 -0.58
C PHE A 76 2.70 -3.83 -0.23
N LEU A 77 2.12 -4.13 0.93
CA LEU A 77 0.90 -3.46 1.39
C LEU A 77 1.28 -2.33 2.35
N GLY A 78 0.83 -1.12 2.05
CA GLY A 78 1.14 0.05 2.86
C GLY A 78 0.37 1.29 2.41
N TYR A 79 0.77 2.45 2.94
CA TYR A 79 0.32 3.76 2.49
C TYR A 79 1.33 4.85 2.88
N PRO A 80 1.41 6.01 2.18
CA PRO A 80 2.52 6.94 2.34
C PRO A 80 2.60 7.58 3.74
N GLN A 81 1.46 7.75 4.41
CA GLN A 81 1.39 8.35 5.74
C GLN A 81 1.87 7.42 6.87
N CYS A 82 2.22 6.17 6.56
CA CYS A 82 2.70 5.17 7.53
C CYS A 82 4.24 5.30 7.70
N PRO A 83 4.74 5.75 8.87
CA PRO A 83 6.18 5.96 9.07
C PRO A 83 7.01 4.67 8.99
N TRP A 84 6.43 3.55 9.42
CA TRP A 84 7.03 2.23 9.30
C TRP A 84 7.20 1.78 7.84
N CYS A 85 6.20 2.10 7.02
CA CYS A 85 6.19 1.80 5.60
C CYS A 85 7.24 2.61 4.84
N GLN A 86 7.47 3.87 5.26
CA GLN A 86 8.53 4.71 4.70
C GLN A 86 9.90 4.05 4.80
N ARG A 87 10.24 3.50 5.97
CA ARG A 87 11.52 2.82 6.19
C ARG A 87 11.61 1.47 5.48
N LEU A 88 10.59 0.63 5.57
CA LEU A 88 10.68 -0.70 4.96
C LEU A 88 10.71 -0.65 3.43
N SER A 89 10.04 0.34 2.80
CA SER A 89 10.02 0.47 1.33
C SER A 89 11.42 0.60 0.72
N GLU A 90 12.33 1.31 1.39
CA GLU A 90 13.74 1.48 1.02
C GLU A 90 14.45 0.12 0.89
N TYR A 91 14.29 -0.75 1.90
CA TYR A 91 14.95 -2.05 1.93
C TYR A 91 14.34 -3.06 0.95
N VAL A 92 13.03 -2.97 0.72
CA VAL A 92 12.35 -3.80 -0.29
C VAL A 92 12.80 -3.42 -1.69
N ASP A 93 12.90 -2.12 -2.00
CA ASP A 93 13.45 -1.63 -3.26
C ASP A 93 14.91 -2.06 -3.45
N GLN A 94 15.75 -1.85 -2.43
CA GLN A 94 17.16 -2.24 -2.46
C GLN A 94 17.32 -3.73 -2.78
N ALA A 95 16.56 -4.60 -2.12
CA ALA A 95 16.59 -6.04 -2.36
C ALA A 95 16.09 -6.38 -3.77
N ALA A 96 14.98 -5.79 -4.22
CA ALA A 96 14.41 -6.03 -5.53
C ALA A 96 15.37 -5.65 -6.66
N ARG A 97 16.01 -4.48 -6.58
CA ARG A 97 17.02 -4.05 -7.56
C ARG A 97 18.25 -4.96 -7.55
N ALA A 98 18.76 -5.32 -6.37
CA ALA A 98 19.91 -6.21 -6.26
C ALA A 98 19.66 -7.61 -6.83
N GLU A 99 18.41 -8.08 -6.77
CA GLU A 99 18.00 -9.36 -7.32
C GLU A 99 17.37 -9.23 -8.73
N GLY A 100 17.37 -8.06 -9.37
CA GLY A 100 16.79 -7.91 -10.71
C GLY A 100 15.29 -8.26 -10.77
N ILE A 101 14.57 -8.07 -9.67
CA ILE A 101 13.10 -8.19 -9.64
C ILE A 101 12.50 -7.01 -10.41
N ALA A 102 11.69 -7.31 -11.42
CA ALA A 102 11.16 -6.29 -12.32
C ALA A 102 10.15 -5.35 -11.64
N ALA A 103 9.34 -5.89 -10.73
CA ALA A 103 8.23 -5.17 -10.12
C ALA A 103 7.96 -5.59 -8.66
N ILE A 104 7.66 -4.59 -7.82
CA ILE A 104 7.07 -4.72 -6.50
C ILE A 104 5.65 -4.16 -6.59
N HIS A 105 4.64 -5.01 -6.43
CA HIS A 105 3.24 -4.63 -6.56
C HIS A 105 2.75 -3.93 -5.30
N TYR A 106 2.38 -2.66 -5.46
CA TYR A 106 1.95 -1.79 -4.37
C TYR A 106 0.48 -1.38 -4.52
N PRO A 107 -0.43 -2.01 -3.76
CA PRO A 107 -1.74 -1.43 -3.48
C PRO A 107 -1.66 -0.49 -2.28
N ASN A 108 -2.06 0.76 -2.47
CA ASN A 108 -2.32 1.65 -1.35
C ASN A 108 -3.65 1.27 -0.68
N ILE A 109 -3.56 0.47 0.38
CA ILE A 109 -4.74 -0.13 1.02
C ILE A 109 -5.45 0.78 2.03
N ARG A 110 -5.05 2.06 2.16
CA ARG A 110 -5.61 2.96 3.19
C ARG A 110 -7.12 3.12 3.04
N GLN A 111 -7.59 3.40 1.83
CA GLN A 111 -9.02 3.60 1.56
C GLN A 111 -9.79 2.29 1.66
N ALA A 112 -9.30 1.22 1.00
CA ALA A 112 -9.96 -0.09 0.99
C ALA A 112 -10.13 -0.68 2.40
N ARG A 113 -9.13 -0.48 3.26
CA ARG A 113 -9.18 -0.83 4.69
C ARG A 113 -10.23 -0.01 5.44
N ALA A 114 -10.24 1.32 5.23
CA ALA A 114 -11.16 2.21 5.93
C ALA A 114 -12.62 1.92 5.57
N SER A 115 -12.90 1.65 4.28
CA SER A 115 -14.23 1.30 3.81
C SER A 115 -14.59 -0.18 3.99
N LYS A 116 -13.63 -1.02 4.40
CA LYS A 116 -13.77 -2.49 4.49
C LYS A 116 -14.40 -3.10 3.23
N ASN A 117 -13.98 -2.65 2.05
CA ASN A 117 -14.60 -3.08 0.79
C ASN A 117 -14.41 -4.59 0.55
N GLU A 118 -15.17 -5.16 -0.38
CA GLU A 118 -15.13 -6.59 -0.68
C GLU A 118 -13.71 -7.08 -1.02
N THR A 119 -12.95 -6.30 -1.80
CA THR A 119 -11.60 -6.69 -2.20
C THR A 119 -10.63 -6.73 -1.01
N TYR A 120 -10.71 -5.77 -0.08
CA TYR A 120 -9.94 -5.79 1.15
C TYR A 120 -10.29 -7.00 2.02
N GLN A 121 -11.58 -7.35 2.11
CA GLN A 121 -12.00 -8.55 2.85
C GLN A 121 -11.45 -9.84 2.22
N LYS A 122 -11.42 -9.95 0.89
CA LYS A 122 -10.78 -11.07 0.19
C LYS A 122 -9.27 -11.13 0.45
N LEU A 123 -8.58 -9.98 0.44
CA LEU A 123 -7.16 -9.91 0.82
C LEU A 123 -6.92 -10.38 2.26
N VAL A 124 -7.74 -9.92 3.22
CA VAL A 124 -7.67 -10.36 4.62
C VAL A 124 -7.89 -11.87 4.72
N ALA A 125 -8.92 -12.41 4.06
CA ALA A 125 -9.22 -13.84 4.07
C ALA A 125 -8.06 -14.68 3.49
N ARG A 126 -7.49 -14.26 2.36
CA ARG A 126 -6.36 -14.93 1.70
C ARG A 126 -5.12 -15.00 2.60
N LEU A 127 -4.89 -13.94 3.37
CA LEU A 127 -3.72 -13.78 4.24
C LEU A 127 -3.98 -14.22 5.68
N ALA A 128 -5.23 -14.47 6.07
CA ALA A 128 -5.67 -14.73 7.45
C ALA A 128 -4.81 -15.76 8.22
N PRO A 129 -4.35 -16.88 7.64
CA PRO A 129 -3.51 -17.85 8.37
C PRO A 129 -2.18 -17.29 8.91
N TYR A 130 -1.77 -16.13 8.40
CA TYR A 130 -0.49 -15.50 8.69
C TYR A 130 -0.62 -14.14 9.38
N LEU A 131 -1.85 -13.63 9.54
CA LEU A 131 -2.09 -12.30 10.09
C LEU A 131 -2.28 -12.36 11.61
N SER A 132 -1.72 -11.36 12.29
CA SER A 132 -2.09 -11.09 13.68
C SER A 132 -3.56 -10.67 13.78
N LYS A 133 -4.15 -10.93 14.94
CA LYS A 133 -5.52 -10.51 15.26
C LYS A 133 -5.53 -9.08 15.78
N ASP A 134 -6.61 -8.37 15.51
CA ASP A 134 -6.91 -7.08 16.14
C ASP A 134 -7.52 -7.26 17.54
N GLU A 135 -7.89 -6.14 18.17
CA GLU A 135 -8.48 -6.10 19.52
C GLU A 135 -9.79 -6.90 19.63
N ASN A 136 -10.49 -7.13 18.51
CA ASN A 136 -11.72 -7.91 18.45
C ASN A 136 -11.46 -9.39 18.12
N GLY A 137 -10.19 -9.81 18.07
CA GLY A 137 -9.80 -11.17 17.72
C GLY A 137 -9.89 -11.49 16.23
N GLN A 138 -10.08 -10.48 15.36
CA GLN A 138 -10.22 -10.68 13.92
C GLN A 138 -8.88 -10.52 13.19
N PRO A 139 -8.52 -11.41 12.23
CA PRO A 139 -7.32 -11.25 11.43
C PRO A 139 -7.28 -9.89 10.74
N ARG A 140 -6.15 -9.19 10.85
CA ARG A 140 -5.99 -7.84 10.28
C ARG A 140 -4.64 -7.69 9.62
N ILE A 141 -4.64 -7.05 8.45
CA ILE A 141 -3.39 -6.64 7.78
C ILE A 141 -2.81 -5.45 8.56
N PHE A 142 -1.75 -5.69 9.32
CA PHE A 142 -0.91 -4.63 9.86
C PHE A 142 0.09 -4.19 8.79
N VAL A 143 0.46 -2.92 8.77
CA VAL A 143 1.37 -2.37 7.75
C VAL A 143 2.63 -1.82 8.40
N PRO A 144 3.77 -1.90 7.69
CA PRO A 144 3.93 -2.47 6.35
C PRO A 144 3.83 -4.00 6.34
N ASP A 145 3.26 -4.55 5.26
CA ASP A 145 3.27 -5.99 4.99
C ASP A 145 4.02 -6.23 3.69
N VAL A 146 4.96 -7.18 3.70
CA VAL A 146 5.65 -7.62 2.49
C VAL A 146 5.42 -9.11 2.36
N THR A 147 4.86 -9.52 1.23
CA THR A 147 4.55 -10.90 0.94
C THR A 147 5.21 -11.29 -0.36
N ILE A 148 6.00 -12.36 -0.33
CA ILE A 148 6.65 -12.91 -1.50
C ILE A 148 5.94 -14.20 -1.88
N VAL A 149 5.50 -14.27 -3.14
CA VAL A 149 4.68 -15.35 -3.68
C VAL A 149 5.38 -16.04 -4.84
N LYS A 150 5.22 -17.35 -4.93
CA LYS A 150 5.67 -18.19 -6.04
C LYS A 150 4.52 -19.12 -6.46
N ARG A 151 3.97 -18.93 -7.65
CA ARG A 151 2.87 -19.72 -8.22
C ARG A 151 1.69 -19.85 -7.24
N GLY A 152 1.23 -18.73 -6.70
CA GLY A 152 0.15 -18.66 -5.71
C GLY A 152 0.54 -19.11 -4.30
N SER A 153 1.75 -19.62 -4.08
CA SER A 153 2.22 -20.06 -2.76
C SER A 153 3.02 -18.95 -2.08
N ILE A 154 2.66 -18.59 -0.85
CA ILE A 154 3.40 -17.62 -0.05
C ILE A 154 4.67 -18.29 0.47
N VAL A 155 5.84 -17.85 -0.02
CA VAL A 155 7.14 -18.43 0.33
C VAL A 155 7.87 -17.64 1.42
N TRP A 156 7.53 -16.37 1.61
CA TRP A 156 8.07 -15.54 2.67
C TRP A 156 7.16 -14.37 2.98
N ARG A 157 7.16 -13.93 4.25
CA ARG A 157 6.50 -12.71 4.69
C ARG A 157 7.37 -11.94 5.67
N TYR A 158 7.30 -10.62 5.60
CA TYR A 158 7.94 -9.76 6.58
C TYR A 158 7.33 -9.96 7.96
N LYS A 159 8.19 -10.07 8.97
CA LYS A 159 7.83 -10.09 10.37
C LYS A 159 8.69 -9.08 11.10
N GLU A 160 8.06 -8.17 11.82
CA GLU A 160 8.75 -7.24 12.69
C GLU A 160 9.42 -8.00 13.84
N GLU A 161 10.68 -7.66 14.13
CA GLU A 161 11.42 -8.23 15.25
C GLU A 161 10.94 -7.59 16.56
N PRO A 162 10.65 -8.36 17.62
CA PRO A 162 10.24 -7.78 18.89
C PRO A 162 11.37 -6.94 19.49
N THR A 163 11.02 -5.78 20.03
CA THR A 163 11.98 -4.85 20.64
C THR A 163 11.90 -4.81 22.16
N GLY A 164 10.79 -5.28 22.74
CA GLY A 164 10.47 -5.11 24.16
C GLY A 164 10.09 -3.67 24.54
N ASP A 165 10.11 -2.74 23.59
CA ASP A 165 9.79 -1.33 23.77
C ASP A 165 8.58 -0.97 22.91
N SER A 166 7.43 -0.79 23.55
CA SER A 166 6.17 -0.43 22.88
C SER A 166 6.14 1.01 22.35
N ALA A 167 7.08 1.86 22.77
CA ALA A 167 7.20 3.25 22.33
C ALA A 167 8.27 3.43 21.23
N ILE A 168 8.83 2.33 20.71
CA ILE A 168 9.89 2.42 19.70
C ILE A 168 9.37 3.08 18.43
N THR A 169 10.15 4.03 17.89
CA THR A 169 9.85 4.69 16.61
C THR A 169 10.56 3.96 15.46
N PRO A 170 10.07 4.08 14.20
CA PRO A 170 10.74 3.46 13.05
C PRO A 170 12.22 3.85 12.94
N ASP A 171 12.56 5.10 13.26
CA ASP A 171 13.93 5.61 13.15
C ASP A 171 14.88 4.97 14.19
N ARG A 172 14.37 4.62 15.38
CA ARG A 172 15.14 3.90 16.41
C ARG A 172 15.08 2.38 16.20
N TYR A 173 13.98 1.89 15.65
CA TYR A 173 13.80 0.47 15.34
C TYR A 173 14.82 0.02 14.30
N TRP A 174 14.99 0.77 13.20
CA TRP A 174 15.86 0.38 12.10
C TRP A 174 17.33 0.73 12.35
N THR A 175 18.02 -0.14 13.08
CA THR A 175 19.49 -0.13 13.15
C THR A 175 20.12 -0.65 11.87
N ALA A 176 21.42 -0.41 11.68
CA ALA A 176 22.17 -0.94 10.54
C ALA A 176 22.08 -2.47 10.46
N GLU A 177 22.14 -3.17 11.61
CA GLU A 177 22.09 -4.63 11.68
C GLU A 177 20.69 -5.15 11.29
N ARG A 178 19.61 -4.51 11.76
CA ARG A 178 18.24 -4.86 11.36
C ARG A 178 17.99 -4.60 9.88
N ALA A 179 18.48 -3.47 9.37
CA ALA A 179 18.41 -3.14 7.95
C ALA A 179 19.14 -4.20 7.10
N GLN A 180 20.37 -4.55 7.45
CA GLN A 180 21.14 -5.59 6.74
C GLN A 180 20.45 -6.96 6.81
N ARG A 181 19.90 -7.34 7.98
CA ARG A 181 19.16 -8.60 8.12
C ARG A 181 17.91 -8.64 7.25
N VAL A 182 17.07 -7.60 7.27
CA VAL A 182 15.84 -7.59 6.47
C VAL A 182 16.16 -7.62 4.97
N VAL A 183 17.17 -6.87 4.52
CA VAL A 183 17.63 -6.91 3.12
C VAL A 183 18.12 -8.31 2.76
N ALA A 184 18.92 -8.95 3.61
CA ALA A 184 19.39 -10.32 3.36
C ALA A 184 18.24 -11.34 3.29
N GLN A 185 17.24 -11.24 4.16
CA GLN A 185 16.05 -12.09 4.13
C GLN A 185 15.22 -11.89 2.86
N LEU A 186 14.96 -10.62 2.49
CA LEU A 186 14.25 -10.25 1.27
C LEU A 186 14.94 -10.81 0.03
N ARG A 187 16.26 -10.62 -0.08
CA ARG A 187 17.05 -11.12 -1.22
C ARG A 187 16.98 -12.64 -1.33
N ARG A 188 17.17 -13.37 -0.23
CA ARG A 188 17.04 -14.85 -0.21
C ARG A 188 15.65 -15.29 -0.67
N ALA A 189 14.59 -14.64 -0.18
CA ALA A 189 13.23 -14.95 -0.59
C ALA A 189 12.93 -14.56 -2.05
N MET A 190 13.51 -13.49 -2.56
CA MET A 190 13.43 -13.10 -3.98
C MET A 190 14.22 -14.03 -4.91
N GLN A 191 15.19 -14.78 -4.39
CA GLN A 191 15.87 -15.82 -5.17
C GLN A 191 15.01 -17.07 -5.30
N THR A 192 14.26 -17.45 -4.26
CA THR A 192 13.42 -18.67 -4.31
C THR A 192 12.28 -18.58 -5.32
N MET A 193 11.82 -17.37 -5.68
CA MET A 193 10.79 -17.15 -6.70
C MET A 193 11.28 -17.31 -8.15
N LYS A 194 12.59 -17.18 -8.40
CA LYS A 194 13.16 -17.24 -9.76
C LYS A 194 13.37 -18.68 -10.25
N HIS A 195 13.66 -19.58 -9.30
CA HIS A 195 13.76 -21.02 -9.51
C HIS A 195 12.40 -21.68 -9.24
#